data_AF-A0A2X0M392-F1
#
_entry.id   AF-A0A2X0M392-F1
#
_cell.length_a   1.000
_cell.length_b   1.000
_cell.length_c   1.000
_cell.angle_alpha   90.00
_cell.angle_beta   90.00
_cell.angle_gamma   90.00
#
_symmetry.space_group_name_H-M   'P 1'
#
loop_
_entity.id
_entity.type
_entity.pdbx_description
1 polymer ?
#
loop_
_entity_poly.entity_id
_entity_poly.type
_entity_poly.pdbx_seq_one_letter_code
_entity_poly.pdbx_strand_id
1 'polypeptide(L)'
;MADVERQRQLRETVSKAIQVRLQGNEKFKAGDLQGALQDYHTVLFSLRGLDGSIQEAMGATPKMHRPSQSGAEASLDDEAKAQRELTDKVKQAIVSTHINMAMIHFKKAKWQRSLDCALGARKIEADNPKARFREAQARIKLGLVTTGKKMIEDLQKANPDPAFVKALNDLQLEEKARAEKNNQQFR
;
A
#
# COMPACT_ATOMS: atom_id res chain seq x y z
N MET A 1 -0.92 -33.05 10.21
CA MET A 1 -0.09 -32.43 11.27
C MET A 1 0.84 -31.35 10.72
N ALA A 2 1.71 -31.63 9.74
CA ALA A 2 2.61 -30.62 9.17
C ALA A 2 1.91 -29.40 8.52
N ASP A 3 0.74 -29.61 7.88
CA ASP A 3 0.01 -28.53 7.20
C ASP A 3 -0.70 -27.58 8.18
N VAL A 4 -1.25 -28.13 9.27
CA VAL A 4 -1.90 -27.34 10.34
C VAL A 4 -0.87 -26.46 11.05
N GLU A 5 0.32 -27.00 11.35
CA GLU A 5 1.40 -26.25 11.97
C GLU A 5 1.92 -25.14 11.04
N ARG A 6 2.03 -25.41 9.73
CA ARG A 6 2.38 -24.40 8.72
C ARG A 6 1.35 -23.28 8.66
N GLN A 7 0.06 -23.60 8.64
CA GLN A 7 -1.01 -22.59 8.63
C GLN A 7 -1.00 -21.73 9.90
N ARG A 8 -0.73 -22.34 11.06
CA ARG A 8 -0.55 -21.61 12.33
C ARG A 8 0.61 -20.63 12.25
N GLN A 9 1.79 -21.09 11.84
CA GLN A 9 2.98 -20.25 11.69
C GLN A 9 2.76 -19.09 10.70
N LEU A 10 2.02 -19.33 9.61
CA LEU A 10 1.63 -18.29 8.66
C LEU A 10 0.77 -17.22 9.35
N ARG A 11 -0.29 -17.63 10.06
CA ARG A 11 -1.18 -16.69 10.77
C ARG A 11 -0.43 -15.89 11.83
N GLU A 12 0.47 -16.53 12.58
CA GLU A 12 1.32 -15.88 13.58
C GLU A 12 2.27 -14.86 12.93
N THR A 13 2.90 -15.21 11.81
CA THR A 13 3.78 -14.30 11.05
C THR A 13 3.03 -13.08 10.54
N VAL A 14 1.84 -13.29 9.97
CA VAL A 14 0.97 -12.20 9.50
C VAL A 14 0.54 -11.30 10.65
N SER A 15 0.13 -11.88 11.77
CA SER A 15 -0.24 -11.11 12.97
C SER A 15 0.92 -10.25 13.48
N LYS A 16 2.12 -10.83 13.59
CA LYS A 16 3.34 -10.11 14.00
C LYS A 16 3.69 -8.98 13.03
N ALA A 17 3.61 -9.23 11.72
CA ALA A 17 3.86 -8.20 10.72
C ALA A 17 2.86 -7.04 10.83
N ILE A 18 1.57 -7.33 11.10
CA ILE A 18 0.57 -6.29 11.33
C ILE A 18 0.91 -5.47 12.58
N GLN A 19 1.35 -6.10 13.66
CA GLN A 19 1.78 -5.39 14.88
C GLN A 19 2.96 -4.46 14.61
N VAL A 20 3.99 -4.94 13.89
CA VAL A 20 5.15 -4.10 13.51
C VAL A 20 4.70 -2.91 12.65
N ARG A 21 3.74 -3.10 11.73
CA ARG A 21 3.17 -1.99 10.96
C ARG A 21 2.49 -0.95 11.84
N LEU A 22 1.75 -1.38 12.87
CA LEU A 22 1.11 -0.48 13.82
C LEU A 22 2.13 0.30 14.64
N GLN A 23 3.22 -0.34 15.09
CA GLN A 23 4.34 0.34 15.74
C GLN A 23 4.97 1.40 14.83
N GLY A 24 5.18 1.07 13.55
CA GLY A 24 5.65 2.02 12.53
C GLY A 24 4.70 3.19 12.34
N ASN A 25 3.38 2.98 12.43
CA ASN A 25 2.39 4.06 12.37
C ASN A 25 2.52 5.01 13.57
N GLU A 26 2.74 4.48 14.78
CA GLU A 26 2.95 5.31 15.97
C GLU A 26 4.26 6.12 15.87
N LYS A 27 5.36 5.50 15.42
CA LYS A 27 6.61 6.23 15.13
C LYS A 27 6.41 7.31 14.08
N PHE A 28 5.64 7.03 13.03
CA PHE A 28 5.32 8.01 11.98
C PHE A 28 4.53 9.21 12.53
N LYS A 29 3.55 8.97 13.41
CA LYS A 29 2.80 10.03 14.10
C LYS A 29 3.70 10.83 15.04
N ALA A 30 4.61 10.18 15.75
CA ALA A 30 5.59 10.80 16.64
C ALA A 30 6.70 11.58 15.89
N GLY A 31 6.76 11.50 14.56
CA GLY A 31 7.75 12.19 13.74
C GLY A 31 9.05 11.43 13.53
N ASP A 32 9.21 10.23 14.10
CA ASP A 32 10.34 9.34 13.81
C ASP A 32 10.14 8.66 12.45
N LEU A 33 10.46 9.42 11.40
CA LEU A 33 10.33 8.97 10.01
C LEU A 33 11.29 7.84 9.68
N GLN A 34 12.47 7.77 10.33
CA GLN A 34 13.48 6.77 10.01
C GLN A 34 13.16 5.43 10.68
N GLY A 35 12.78 5.44 11.96
CA GLY A 35 12.33 4.25 12.67
C GLY A 35 11.03 3.70 12.07
N ALA A 36 10.10 4.56 11.65
CA ALA A 36 8.90 4.12 10.94
C ALA A 36 9.24 3.40 9.61
N LEU A 37 10.20 3.92 8.84
CA LEU A 37 10.64 3.25 7.60
C LEU A 37 11.26 1.89 7.87
N GLN A 38 12.07 1.76 8.93
CA GLN A 38 12.66 0.47 9.31
C GLN A 38 11.57 -0.56 9.60
N ASP A 39 10.60 -0.20 10.44
CA ASP A 39 9.47 -1.08 10.75
C ASP A 39 8.70 -1.47 9.49
N TYR A 40 8.40 -0.51 8.61
CA TYR A 40 7.72 -0.80 7.34
C TYR A 40 8.52 -1.72 6.40
N HIS A 41 9.84 -1.59 6.34
CA HIS A 41 10.68 -2.52 5.60
C HIS A 41 10.61 -3.94 6.19
N THR A 42 10.62 -4.08 7.52
CA THR A 42 10.45 -5.37 8.20
C THR A 42 9.10 -6.00 7.87
N VAL A 43 8.03 -5.21 7.79
CA VAL A 43 6.69 -5.68 7.37
C VAL A 43 6.72 -6.20 5.94
N LEU A 44 7.24 -5.40 5.00
CA LEU A 44 7.31 -5.80 3.60
C LEU A 44 8.18 -7.06 3.40
N PHE A 45 9.29 -7.17 4.12
CA PHE A 45 10.15 -8.35 4.09
C PHE A 45 9.41 -9.60 4.60
N SER A 46 8.76 -9.48 5.77
CA SER A 46 8.00 -10.57 6.39
C SER A 46 6.83 -11.03 5.53
N LEU A 47 6.15 -10.11 4.84
CA LEU A 47 4.94 -10.43 4.06
C LEU A 47 5.23 -10.81 2.61
N ARG A 48 6.24 -10.23 1.95
CA ARG A 48 6.61 -10.64 0.58
C ARG A 48 7.22 -12.04 0.53
N GLY A 49 7.95 -12.44 1.58
CA GLY A 49 8.45 -13.80 1.71
C GLY A 49 7.35 -14.86 1.76
N LEU A 50 6.11 -14.46 2.07
CA LEU A 50 4.96 -15.34 2.14
C LEU A 50 4.16 -15.40 0.83
N ASP A 51 4.46 -14.58 -0.18
CA ASP A 51 3.64 -14.50 -1.41
C ASP A 51 3.61 -15.86 -2.15
N GLY A 52 4.76 -16.55 -2.22
CA GLY A 52 4.86 -17.91 -2.76
C GLY A 52 4.17 -18.97 -1.89
N SER A 53 4.31 -18.87 -0.56
CA SER A 53 3.65 -19.81 0.38
C SER A 53 2.12 -19.59 0.44
N ILE A 54 1.65 -18.37 0.23
CA ILE A 54 0.24 -18.01 0.10
C ILE A 54 -0.26 -18.53 -1.26
N GLN A 55 0.52 -18.43 -2.34
CA GLN A 55 0.20 -19.03 -3.65
C GLN A 55 0.12 -20.56 -3.63
N GLU A 56 1.04 -21.23 -2.95
CA GLU A 56 1.04 -22.68 -2.78
C GLU A 56 -0.14 -23.14 -1.89
N ALA A 57 -0.43 -22.40 -0.81
CA ALA A 57 -1.62 -22.61 0.01
C ALA A 57 -2.93 -22.28 -0.73
N MET A 58 -2.88 -21.46 -1.80
CA MET A 58 -4.03 -21.15 -2.68
C MET A 58 -4.33 -22.26 -3.71
N GLY A 59 -3.57 -23.36 -3.76
CA GLY A 59 -3.96 -24.52 -4.54
C GLY A 59 -4.05 -24.28 -6.06
N ALA A 60 -3.11 -23.53 -6.65
CA ALA A 60 -2.98 -23.37 -8.11
C ALA A 60 -2.58 -24.67 -8.86
N THR A 61 -2.74 -25.84 -8.21
CA THR A 61 -2.81 -27.15 -8.86
C THR A 61 -4.12 -27.81 -8.45
N PRO A 62 -5.00 -28.18 -9.39
CA PRO A 62 -6.23 -28.90 -9.06
C PRO A 62 -5.84 -30.28 -8.52
N LYS A 63 -5.89 -30.49 -7.19
CA LYS A 63 -5.75 -31.82 -6.62
C LYS A 63 -7.09 -32.53 -6.70
N MET A 64 -7.14 -33.53 -7.59
CA MET A 64 -8.19 -34.55 -7.65
C MET A 64 -8.45 -35.17 -6.27
N HIS A 65 -9.74 -35.38 -6.00
CA HIS A 65 -10.39 -36.28 -5.03
C HIS A 65 -9.50 -37.04 -4.03
N ARG A 66 -9.82 -36.90 -2.73
CA ARG A 66 -9.65 -37.99 -1.77
C ARG A 66 -10.88 -38.10 -0.87
N PRO A 67 -11.44 -39.30 -0.62
CA PRO A 67 -12.63 -39.44 0.22
C PRO A 67 -12.29 -39.24 1.71
N SER A 68 -13.24 -38.63 2.39
CA SER A 68 -13.25 -38.22 3.80
C SER A 68 -13.15 -39.41 4.77
N GLN A 69 -12.42 -39.20 5.88
CA GLN A 69 -12.69 -39.87 7.16
C GLN A 69 -12.69 -38.85 8.30
N SER A 70 -13.91 -38.48 8.69
CA SER A 70 -14.41 -38.22 10.05
C SER A 70 -13.47 -37.59 11.09
N GLY A 71 -13.77 -36.34 11.45
CA GLY A 71 -13.39 -35.75 12.73
C GLY A 71 -13.60 -34.23 12.80
N ALA A 72 -14.81 -33.79 13.14
CA ALA A 72 -15.16 -32.40 13.48
C ALA A 72 -14.45 -31.33 12.62
N GLU A 73 -14.58 -31.44 11.30
CA GLU A 73 -13.92 -30.53 10.37
C GLU A 73 -14.83 -29.33 10.11
N ALA A 74 -14.28 -28.12 10.24
CA ALA A 74 -14.93 -26.94 9.68
C ALA A 74 -15.26 -27.23 8.21
N SER A 75 -16.40 -26.76 7.72
CA SER A 75 -16.78 -27.06 6.34
C SER A 75 -15.67 -26.60 5.38
N LEU A 76 -15.46 -27.30 4.26
CA LEU A 76 -14.47 -26.91 3.24
C LEU A 76 -14.64 -25.43 2.82
N ASP A 77 -15.88 -24.92 2.92
CA ASP A 77 -16.23 -23.52 2.68
C ASP A 77 -15.70 -22.55 3.76
N ASP A 78 -15.69 -22.96 5.04
CA ASP A 78 -15.18 -22.16 6.16
C ASP A 78 -13.66 -22.00 6.10
N GLU A 79 -12.92 -23.08 5.76
CA GLU A 79 -11.47 -23.01 5.61
C GLU A 79 -11.05 -22.17 4.41
N ALA A 80 -11.73 -22.34 3.27
CA ALA A 80 -11.49 -21.54 2.07
C ALA A 80 -11.78 -20.05 2.32
N LYS A 81 -12.84 -19.74 3.09
CA LYS A 81 -13.16 -18.37 3.48
C LYS A 81 -12.09 -17.78 4.41
N ALA A 82 -11.68 -18.51 5.44
CA ALA A 82 -10.63 -18.05 6.36
C ALA A 82 -9.30 -17.79 5.63
N GLN A 83 -8.96 -18.59 4.63
CA GLN A 83 -7.76 -18.42 3.82
C GLN A 83 -7.83 -17.19 2.91
N ARG A 84 -8.99 -16.93 2.28
CA ARG A 84 -9.23 -15.71 1.50
C ARG A 84 -9.10 -14.46 2.37
N GLU A 85 -9.73 -14.47 3.54
CA GLU A 85 -9.63 -13.37 4.50
C GLU A 85 -8.18 -13.10 4.95
N LEU A 86 -7.39 -14.15 5.18
CA LEU A 86 -5.97 -14.01 5.51
C LEU A 86 -5.19 -13.37 4.35
N THR A 87 -5.44 -13.82 3.13
CA THR A 87 -4.80 -13.29 1.91
C THR A 87 -5.12 -11.81 1.73
N ASP A 88 -6.39 -11.43 1.91
CA ASP A 88 -6.82 -10.04 1.79
C ASP A 88 -6.20 -9.15 2.88
N LYS A 89 -6.09 -9.66 4.12
CA LYS A 89 -5.38 -8.97 5.22
C LYS A 89 -3.90 -8.73 4.87
N VAL A 90 -3.23 -9.71 4.27
CA VAL A 90 -1.83 -9.56 3.83
C VAL A 90 -1.71 -8.51 2.74
N LYS A 91 -2.55 -8.57 1.70
CA LYS A 91 -2.55 -7.57 0.62
C LYS A 91 -2.80 -6.17 1.16
N GLN A 92 -3.80 -5.99 2.03
CA GLN A 92 -4.12 -4.71 2.65
C GLN A 92 -2.97 -4.20 3.53
N ALA A 93 -2.30 -5.08 4.27
CA ALA A 93 -1.12 -4.73 5.07
C ALA A 93 0.05 -4.25 4.18
N ILE A 94 0.31 -4.92 3.06
CA ILE A 94 1.36 -4.52 2.10
C ILE A 94 1.01 -3.18 1.44
N VAL A 95 -0.23 -3.02 0.95
CA VAL A 95 -0.71 -1.78 0.31
C VAL A 95 -0.59 -0.59 1.26
N SER A 96 -1.14 -0.72 2.48
CA SER A 96 -1.09 0.35 3.48
C SER A 96 0.34 0.72 3.88
N THR A 97 1.24 -0.27 3.99
CA THR A 97 2.65 -0.06 4.28
C THR A 97 3.33 0.73 3.16
N HIS A 98 3.12 0.35 1.89
CA HIS A 98 3.64 1.10 0.75
C HIS A 98 3.14 2.54 0.68
N ILE A 99 1.85 2.79 0.98
CA ILE A 99 1.27 4.14 1.02
C ILE A 99 1.92 4.99 2.11
N ASN A 100 2.17 4.43 3.29
CA ASN A 100 2.82 5.14 4.40
C ASN A 100 4.29 5.45 4.07
N MET A 101 5.02 4.50 3.48
CA MET A 101 6.38 4.73 3.01
C MET A 101 6.45 5.80 1.92
N ALA A 102 5.49 5.82 0.99
CA ALA A 102 5.39 6.87 -0.02
C ALA A 102 5.27 8.25 0.64
N MET A 103 4.40 8.39 1.64
CA MET A 103 4.26 9.65 2.37
C MET A 103 5.54 10.05 3.12
N ILE A 104 6.26 9.11 3.72
CA ILE A 104 7.54 9.42 4.37
C ILE A 104 8.57 9.91 3.35
N HIS A 105 8.71 9.20 2.22
CA HIS A 105 9.64 9.62 1.17
C HIS A 105 9.26 10.98 0.57
N PHE A 106 7.96 11.26 0.42
CA PHE A 106 7.47 12.58 0.04
C PHE A 106 7.90 13.65 1.05
N LYS A 107 7.68 13.43 2.36
CA LYS A 107 8.14 14.37 3.41
C LYS A 107 9.66 14.59 3.39
N LYS A 108 10.45 13.58 3.01
CA LYS A 108 11.92 13.64 2.92
C LYS A 108 12.43 14.16 1.56
N ALA A 109 11.56 14.71 0.72
CA ALA A 109 11.90 15.18 -0.63
C ALA A 109 12.51 14.11 -1.57
N LYS A 110 12.28 12.83 -1.30
CA LYS A 110 12.73 11.70 -2.12
C LYS A 110 11.62 11.29 -3.09
N TRP A 111 11.35 12.16 -4.06
CA TRP A 111 10.18 12.06 -4.96
C TRP A 111 10.11 10.75 -5.73
N GLN A 112 11.25 10.31 -6.29
CA GLN A 112 11.30 9.05 -7.03
C GLN A 112 10.94 7.85 -6.14
N ARG A 113 11.51 7.77 -4.93
CA ARG A 113 11.17 6.69 -3.99
C ARG A 113 9.72 6.75 -3.54
N SER A 114 9.15 7.95 -3.41
CA SER A 114 7.72 8.13 -3.14
C SER A 114 6.87 7.55 -4.27
N LEU A 115 7.24 7.83 -5.53
CA LEU A 115 6.58 7.29 -6.70
C LEU A 115 6.67 5.75 -6.74
N ASP A 116 7.87 5.20 -6.54
CA ASP A 116 8.10 3.76 -6.57
C ASP A 116 7.25 3.03 -5.50
N CYS A 117 7.13 3.60 -4.30
CA CYS A 117 6.27 3.05 -3.25
C CYS A 117 4.78 3.12 -3.62
N ALA A 118 4.32 4.25 -4.18
CA ALA A 118 2.93 4.40 -4.60
C ALA A 118 2.57 3.42 -5.74
N LEU A 119 3.47 3.22 -6.70
CA LEU A 119 3.32 2.20 -7.74
C LEU A 119 3.33 0.79 -7.15
N GLY A 120 4.16 0.53 -6.14
CA GLY A 120 4.15 -0.73 -5.39
C GLY A 120 2.79 -1.07 -4.79
N ALA A 121 2.11 -0.09 -4.20
CA ALA A 121 0.75 -0.26 -3.71
C ALA A 121 -0.25 -0.54 -4.85
N ARG A 122 -0.15 0.21 -5.96
CA ARG A 122 -1.05 0.06 -7.12
C ARG A 122 -0.89 -1.26 -7.87
N LYS A 123 0.26 -1.92 -7.79
CA LYS A 123 0.44 -3.27 -8.34
C LYS A 123 -0.47 -4.30 -7.66
N ILE A 124 -0.83 -4.08 -6.40
CA ILE A 124 -1.69 -4.98 -5.62
C ILE A 124 -3.14 -4.49 -5.67
N GLU A 125 -3.37 -3.20 -5.44
CA GLU A 125 -4.69 -2.58 -5.44
C GLU A 125 -4.69 -1.37 -6.37
N ALA A 126 -4.96 -1.61 -7.65
CA ALA A 126 -4.82 -0.63 -8.72
C ALA A 126 -5.71 0.62 -8.54
N ASP A 127 -6.88 0.44 -7.93
CA ASP A 127 -7.88 1.49 -7.73
C ASP A 127 -7.88 2.12 -6.33
N ASN A 128 -6.82 1.89 -5.54
CA ASN A 128 -6.74 2.52 -4.23
C ASN A 128 -6.59 4.06 -4.37
N PRO A 129 -7.55 4.88 -3.88
CA PRO A 129 -7.53 6.33 -4.09
C PRO A 129 -6.34 6.99 -3.40
N LYS A 130 -5.90 6.48 -2.23
CA LYS A 130 -4.74 7.00 -1.51
C LYS A 130 -3.44 6.70 -2.26
N ALA A 131 -3.29 5.50 -2.83
CA ALA A 131 -2.11 5.15 -3.62
C ALA A 131 -2.01 6.02 -4.89
N ARG A 132 -3.12 6.17 -5.63
CA ARG A 132 -3.21 7.04 -6.81
C ARG A 132 -2.91 8.51 -6.46
N PHE A 133 -3.39 8.98 -5.31
CA PHE A 133 -3.08 10.33 -4.85
C PHE A 133 -1.60 10.52 -4.52
N ARG A 134 -0.96 9.58 -3.81
CA ARG A 134 0.49 9.64 -3.52
C ARG A 134 1.34 9.63 -4.80
N GLU A 135 0.94 8.83 -5.77
CA GLU A 135 1.57 8.78 -7.10
C GLU A 135 1.46 10.13 -7.82
N ALA A 136 0.26 10.72 -7.83
CA ALA A 136 0.02 12.03 -8.44
C ALA A 136 0.87 13.13 -7.78
N GLN A 137 0.92 13.18 -6.45
CA GLN A 137 1.76 14.10 -5.70
C GLN A 137 3.25 13.96 -6.07
N ALA A 138 3.75 12.72 -6.15
CA ALA A 138 5.15 12.47 -6.51
C ALA A 138 5.45 12.89 -7.95
N ARG A 139 4.56 12.60 -8.91
CA ARG A 139 4.68 13.00 -10.32
C ARG A 139 4.77 14.52 -10.48
N ILE A 140 3.93 15.27 -9.76
CA ILE A 140 3.98 16.74 -9.76
C ILE A 140 5.35 17.24 -9.34
N LYS A 141 5.91 16.71 -8.25
CA LYS A 141 7.24 17.12 -7.75
C LYS A 141 8.40 16.63 -8.64
N LEU A 142 8.17 15.64 -9.51
CA LEU A 142 9.11 15.22 -10.57
C LEU A 142 8.97 16.03 -11.87
N GLY A 143 8.09 17.04 -11.92
CA GLY A 143 7.89 17.89 -13.11
C GLY A 143 6.80 17.38 -14.07
N LEU A 144 6.21 16.21 -13.81
CA LEU A 144 5.07 15.68 -14.58
C LEU A 144 3.76 16.31 -14.10
N VAL A 145 3.71 17.64 -14.09
CA VAL A 145 2.65 18.44 -13.45
C VAL A 145 1.29 18.18 -14.08
N THR A 146 1.20 18.24 -15.42
CA THR A 146 -0.07 18.03 -16.15
C THR A 146 -0.68 16.67 -15.85
N THR A 147 0.13 15.60 -15.90
CA THR A 147 -0.31 14.24 -15.62
C THR A 147 -0.78 14.10 -14.17
N GLY A 148 0.01 14.60 -13.21
CA GLY A 148 -0.34 14.52 -11.80
C GLY A 148 -1.58 15.34 -11.44
N LYS A 149 -1.75 16.54 -12.02
CA LYS A 149 -2.95 17.37 -11.84
C LYS A 149 -4.20 16.65 -12.31
N LYS A 150 -4.20 16.13 -13.54
CA LYS A 150 -5.32 15.36 -14.10
C LYS A 150 -5.69 14.17 -13.22
N MET A 151 -4.70 13.46 -12.67
CA MET A 151 -4.97 12.35 -11.75
C MET A 151 -5.71 12.80 -10.48
N ILE A 152 -5.35 13.95 -9.90
CA ILE A 152 -6.02 14.47 -8.70
C ILE A 152 -7.44 14.94 -9.05
N GLU A 153 -7.63 15.56 -10.22
CA GLU A 153 -8.97 15.95 -10.72
C GLU A 153 -9.88 14.73 -10.94
N ASP A 154 -9.36 13.67 -11.57
CA ASP A 154 -10.10 12.42 -11.77
C ASP A 154 -10.42 11.74 -10.44
N LEU A 155 -9.50 11.77 -9.48
CA LEU A 155 -9.74 11.28 -8.11
C LEU A 155 -10.81 12.09 -7.39
N GLN A 156 -10.78 13.42 -7.50
CA GLN A 156 -11.79 14.30 -6.88
C GLN A 156 -13.19 14.07 -7.46
N LYS A 157 -13.30 13.76 -8.76
CA LYS A 157 -14.58 13.41 -9.38
C LYS A 157 -15.10 12.06 -8.90
N ALA A 158 -14.23 11.06 -8.77
CA ALA A 158 -14.63 9.71 -8.36
C ALA A 158 -14.89 9.60 -6.85
N ASN A 159 -14.05 10.24 -6.03
CA ASN A 159 -14.07 10.19 -4.58
C ASN A 159 -13.74 11.59 -4.02
N PRO A 160 -14.74 12.47 -3.82
CA PRO A 160 -14.50 13.81 -3.30
C PRO A 160 -13.81 13.77 -1.92
N ASP A 161 -12.63 14.37 -1.82
CA ASP A 161 -11.85 14.44 -0.57
C ASP A 161 -11.26 15.85 -0.40
N PRO A 162 -11.43 16.51 0.77
CA PRO A 162 -10.82 17.81 1.05
C PRO A 162 -9.30 17.87 0.78
N ALA A 163 -8.58 16.75 0.94
CA ALA A 163 -7.16 16.66 0.67
C ALA A 163 -6.83 16.87 -0.82
N PHE A 164 -7.70 16.44 -1.73
CA PHE A 164 -7.51 16.61 -3.17
C PHE A 164 -7.76 18.06 -3.59
N VAL A 165 -8.82 18.66 -3.06
CA VAL A 165 -9.13 20.09 -3.27
C VAL A 165 -7.97 20.97 -2.78
N LYS A 166 -7.47 20.71 -1.56
CA LYS A 166 -6.31 21.42 -1.03
C LYS A 166 -5.09 21.28 -1.94
N ALA A 167 -4.79 20.07 -2.41
CA ALA A 167 -3.64 19.84 -3.28
C ALA A 167 -3.75 20.57 -4.63
N LEU A 168 -4.95 20.64 -5.22
CA LEU A 168 -5.19 21.40 -6.45
C LEU A 168 -5.03 22.91 -6.22
N ASN A 169 -5.54 23.44 -5.11
CA ASN A 169 -5.38 24.85 -4.75
C ASN A 169 -3.91 25.20 -4.51
N ASP A 170 -3.18 24.38 -3.73
CA ASP A 170 -1.75 24.55 -3.49
C ASP A 170 -0.97 24.55 -4.83
N LEU A 171 -1.32 23.66 -5.76
CA LEU A 171 -0.70 23.62 -7.09
C LEU A 171 -0.98 24.87 -7.92
N GLN A 172 -2.22 25.37 -7.91
CA GLN A 172 -2.58 26.61 -8.62
C GLN A 172 -1.80 27.82 -8.09
N LEU A 173 -1.59 27.91 -6.78
CA LEU A 173 -0.77 28.94 -6.17
C LEU A 173 0.70 28.81 -6.60
N GLU A 174 1.26 27.60 -6.60
CA GLU A 174 2.63 27.33 -7.09
C GLU A 174 2.78 27.66 -8.60
N GLU A 175 1.75 27.44 -9.43
CA GLU A 175 1.73 27.79 -10.85
C GLU A 175 1.70 29.31 -11.06
N LYS A 176 0.82 30.04 -10.36
CA LYS A 176 0.74 31.51 -10.42
C LYS A 176 2.05 32.17 -10.01
N ALA A 177 2.62 31.74 -8.88
CA ALA A 177 3.90 32.26 -8.39
C ALA A 177 5.06 32.02 -9.38
N ARG A 178 5.06 30.88 -10.09
CA ARG A 178 6.05 30.63 -11.17
C ARG A 178 5.83 31.53 -12.37
N ALA A 179 4.58 31.74 -12.80
CA ALA A 179 4.26 32.61 -13.91
C ALA A 179 4.66 34.08 -13.63
N GLU A 180 4.40 34.57 -12.42
CA GLU A 180 4.80 35.92 -11.98
C GLU A 180 6.32 36.09 -11.97
N LYS A 181 7.07 35.12 -11.43
CA LYS A 181 8.53 35.12 -11.45
C LYS A 181 9.08 35.13 -12.87
N ASN A 182 8.54 34.31 -13.75
CA ASN A 182 8.94 34.30 -15.16
C ASN A 182 8.68 35.67 -15.80
N ASN A 183 7.50 36.26 -15.59
CA ASN A 183 7.17 37.58 -16.15
C ASN A 183 8.09 38.70 -15.62
N GLN A 184 8.50 38.65 -14.34
CA GLN A 184 9.46 39.61 -13.78
C GLN A 184 10.89 39.45 -14.34
N GLN A 185 11.29 38.23 -14.74
CA GLN A 185 12.61 37.97 -15.33
C GLN A 185 12.73 38.45 -16.78
N PHE A 186 11.60 38.59 -17.48
CA PHE A 186 11.55 39.05 -18.87
C PHE A 186 11.08 40.51 -19.02
N ARG A 187 11.00 41.25 -17.92
CA ARG A 187 10.76 42.71 -17.89
C ARG A 187 12.05 43.43 -17.54
#